data_AF-A0A416RDF6-F1
#
_entry.id   AF-A0A416RDF6-F1
#
_cell.length_a   1.000
_cell.length_b   1.000
_cell.length_c   1.000
_cell.angle_alpha   90.00
_cell.angle_beta   90.00
_cell.angle_gamma   90.00
#
_symmetry.space_group_name_H-M   'P 1'
#
loop_
_entity.id
_entity.type
_entity.pdbx_description
1 polymer ?
#
loop_
_entity_poly.entity_id
_entity_poly.type
_entity_poly.pdbx_seq_one_letter_code
_entity_poly.pdbx_strand_id
1 'polypeptide(L)'
;MKRRNWFPWTCGVLLLIGLPLQIAVLPGLVDAPYYRALRIVLNAVTAGSAAGLVGWAIQRRDPEKKRQAERAERDERNQMIWGKAAYFTWQATLFFLLAAYIVMDILACTPGMIVVLAVLLLSFITYLAATRFYEKRY
;
A
#
# COMPACT_ATOMS: atom_id res chain seq x y z
N MET A 1 5.96 -22.68 23.17
CA MET A 1 5.83 -23.15 21.77
C MET A 1 5.75 -21.93 20.84
N LYS A 2 6.81 -21.66 20.05
CA LYS A 2 6.90 -20.49 19.16
C LYS A 2 6.01 -20.76 17.94
N ARG A 3 4.86 -20.08 17.82
CA ARG A 3 3.96 -20.23 16.66
C ARG A 3 4.76 -19.97 15.38
N ARG A 4 4.74 -20.94 14.45
CA ARG A 4 5.39 -20.82 13.15
C ARG A 4 4.67 -19.68 12.40
N ASN A 5 5.39 -18.62 12.05
CA ASN A 5 4.82 -17.53 11.27
C ASN A 5 4.83 -17.95 9.80
N TRP A 6 3.66 -18.30 9.26
CA TRP A 6 3.49 -18.71 7.85
C TRP A 6 3.53 -17.53 6.88
N PHE A 7 3.32 -16.31 7.36
CA PHE A 7 3.26 -15.07 6.57
C PHE A 7 4.44 -14.85 5.59
N PRO A 8 5.73 -14.91 6.00
CA PRO A 8 6.83 -14.73 5.04
C PRO A 8 6.92 -15.88 4.04
N TRP A 9 6.48 -17.08 4.43
CA TRP A 9 6.48 -18.24 3.54
C TRP A 9 5.40 -18.08 2.46
N THR A 10 4.20 -17.62 2.82
CA THR A 10 3.12 -17.35 1.87
C THR A 10 3.49 -16.23 0.90
N CYS A 11 4.06 -15.12 1.37
CA CYS A 11 4.50 -14.03 0.48
C CYS A 11 5.68 -14.47 -0.42
N GLY A 12 6.59 -15.29 0.10
CA GLY A 12 7.70 -15.86 -0.69
C GLY A 12 7.22 -16.78 -1.81
N VAL A 13 6.28 -17.68 -1.51
CA VAL A 13 5.68 -18.58 -2.52
C VAL A 13 4.91 -17.78 -3.58
N LEU A 14 4.14 -16.77 -3.18
CA LEU A 14 3.41 -15.91 -4.12
C LEU A 14 4.34 -15.13 -5.06
N LEU A 15 5.51 -14.68 -4.60
CA LEU A 15 6.51 -14.05 -5.46
C LEU A 15 7.19 -15.04 -6.39
N LEU A 16 7.60 -16.20 -5.87
CA LEU A 16 8.28 -17.23 -6.63
C LEU A 16 7.42 -17.81 -7.75
N ILE A 17 6.09 -17.79 -7.60
CA ILE A 17 5.15 -18.23 -8.64
C ILE A 17 4.71 -17.05 -9.50
N GLY A 18 4.37 -15.91 -8.89
CA GLY A 18 3.84 -14.73 -9.59
C GLY A 18 4.82 -14.12 -10.57
N LEU A 19 6.10 -14.01 -10.21
CA LEU A 19 7.11 -13.34 -11.02
C LEU A 19 7.51 -14.13 -12.29
N PRO A 20 7.71 -15.47 -12.24
CA PRO A 20 7.89 -16.26 -13.45
C PRO A 20 6.64 -16.32 -14.33
N LEU A 21 5.44 -16.37 -13.73
CA LEU A 21 4.18 -16.34 -14.48
C LEU A 21 4.03 -15.01 -15.26
N GLN A 22 4.50 -13.89 -14.70
CA GLN A 22 4.57 -12.60 -15.37
C GLN A 22 5.51 -12.59 -16.57
N ILE A 23 6.67 -13.25 -16.45
CA ILE A 23 7.72 -13.19 -17.48
C ILE A 23 7.46 -14.21 -18.60
N ALA A 24 7.03 -15.42 -18.25
CA ALA A 24 6.93 -16.54 -19.20
C ALA A 24 5.55 -16.68 -19.84
N VAL A 25 4.47 -16.43 -19.08
CA VAL A 25 3.11 -16.79 -19.49
C VAL A 25 2.34 -15.58 -19.98
N LEU A 26 2.44 -14.44 -19.30
CA LEU A 26 1.74 -13.22 -19.70
C LEU A 26 2.01 -12.77 -21.15
N PRO A 27 3.24 -12.72 -21.68
CA PRO A 27 3.44 -12.28 -23.08
C PRO A 27 2.79 -13.21 -24.12
N GLY A 28 2.52 -14.47 -23.79
CA GLY A 28 1.84 -15.43 -24.68
C GLY A 28 0.30 -15.35 -24.65
N LEU A 29 -0.29 -14.60 -23.72
CA LEU A 29 -1.75 -14.48 -23.57
C LEU A 29 -2.27 -13.09 -23.96
N VAL A 30 -1.50 -12.31 -24.72
CA VAL A 30 -1.86 -10.93 -25.10
C VAL A 30 -3.22 -10.83 -25.81
N ASP A 31 -3.56 -11.83 -26.61
CA ASP A 31 -4.81 -11.86 -27.39
C ASP A 31 -6.03 -12.38 -26.60
N ALA A 32 -5.83 -12.85 -25.36
CA ALA A 32 -6.91 -13.39 -24.54
C ALA A 32 -7.79 -12.26 -23.94
N PRO A 33 -9.12 -12.41 -23.92
CA PRO A 33 -10.04 -11.36 -23.43
C PRO A 33 -9.85 -11.06 -21.92
N TYR A 34 -9.34 -12.03 -21.16
CA TYR A 34 -9.07 -11.91 -19.72
C TYR A 34 -7.63 -11.42 -19.39
N TYR A 35 -6.80 -11.18 -20.39
CA TYR A 35 -5.40 -10.77 -20.23
C TYR A 35 -5.22 -9.54 -19.33
N ARG A 36 -6.05 -8.50 -19.54
CA ARG A 36 -5.96 -7.25 -18.77
C ARG A 36 -6.26 -7.48 -17.29
N ALA A 37 -7.32 -8.22 -16.98
CA ALA A 37 -7.70 -8.53 -15.60
C ALA A 37 -6.62 -9.40 -14.92
N LEU A 38 -6.15 -10.44 -15.62
CA LEU A 38 -5.10 -11.33 -15.12
C LEU A 38 -3.80 -10.56 -14.83
N ARG A 39 -3.39 -9.66 -15.73
CA ARG A 39 -2.21 -8.80 -15.55
C ARG A 39 -2.31 -7.92 -14.31
N ILE A 40 -3.46 -7.28 -14.10
CA ILE A 40 -3.69 -6.39 -12.94
C ILE A 40 -3.61 -7.19 -11.64
N VAL A 41 -4.31 -8.32 -11.56
CA VAL A 41 -4.33 -9.18 -10.37
C VAL A 41 -2.93 -9.68 -10.06
N LEU A 42 -2.21 -10.17 -11.06
CA LEU A 42 -0.88 -10.71 -10.87
C LEU A 42 0.12 -9.62 -10.44
N ASN A 43 0.06 -8.43 -11.04
CA ASN A 43 0.89 -7.30 -10.62
C ASN A 43 0.60 -6.87 -9.17
N ALA A 44 -0.68 -6.79 -8.78
CA ALA A 44 -1.06 -6.45 -7.42
C ALA A 44 -0.56 -7.49 -6.40
N VAL A 45 -0.70 -8.79 -6.71
CA VAL A 45 -0.24 -9.88 -5.84
C VAL A 45 1.28 -9.87 -5.71
N THR A 46 2.02 -9.72 -6.80
CA THR A 46 3.49 -9.70 -6.78
C THR A 46 4.00 -8.46 -6.03
N ALA A 47 3.49 -7.27 -6.34
CA ALA A 47 3.90 -6.04 -5.65
C ALA A 47 3.56 -6.06 -4.15
N GLY A 48 2.35 -6.51 -3.79
CA GLY A 48 1.92 -6.63 -2.40
C GLY A 48 2.77 -7.65 -1.62
N SER A 49 3.12 -8.76 -2.24
CA SER A 49 3.96 -9.79 -1.62
C SER A 49 5.40 -9.30 -1.42
N ALA A 50 5.95 -8.55 -2.38
CA ALA A 50 7.26 -7.91 -2.24
C ALA A 50 7.28 -6.89 -1.10
N ALA A 51 6.31 -5.98 -1.06
CA ALA A 51 6.17 -5.00 0.01
C ALA A 51 6.02 -5.66 1.39
N GLY A 52 5.21 -6.73 1.47
CA GLY A 52 5.03 -7.52 2.69
C GLY A 52 6.31 -8.18 3.20
N LEU A 53 7.13 -8.75 2.31
CA LEU A 53 8.43 -9.33 2.68
C LEU A 53 9.44 -8.27 3.11
N VAL A 54 9.50 -7.14 2.40
CA VAL A 54 10.40 -6.03 2.75
C VAL A 54 10.03 -5.50 4.14
N GLY A 55 8.76 -5.22 4.39
CA GLY A 55 8.28 -4.78 5.70
C GLY A 55 8.59 -5.80 6.80
N TRP A 56 8.36 -7.08 6.55
CA TRP A 56 8.70 -8.16 7.48
C TRP A 56 10.20 -8.25 7.77
N ALA A 57 11.05 -8.14 6.75
CA ALA A 57 12.50 -8.21 6.89
C ALA A 57 13.05 -7.03 7.71
N ILE A 58 12.53 -5.81 7.46
CA ILE A 58 12.89 -4.61 8.22
C ILE A 58 12.52 -4.78 9.70
N GLN A 59 11.31 -5.26 9.99
CA GLN A 59 10.86 -5.48 11.38
C GLN A 59 11.68 -6.54 12.11
N ARG A 60 12.23 -7.54 11.42
CA ARG A 60 12.99 -8.63 12.03
C ARG A 60 14.45 -8.33 12.27
N ARG A 61 15.04 -7.41 11.49
CA ARG A 61 16.47 -7.12 11.56
C ARG A 61 16.90 -6.52 12.89
N ASP A 62 16.01 -5.83 13.59
CA ASP A 62 16.42 -5.00 14.72
C ASP A 62 15.39 -5.05 15.88
N PRO A 63 15.42 -6.11 16.71
CA PRO A 63 14.48 -6.28 17.83
C PRO A 63 14.69 -5.23 18.93
N GLU A 64 15.85 -4.58 18.98
CA GLU A 64 16.09 -3.45 19.87
C GLU A 64 15.42 -2.19 19.37
N LYS A 65 15.51 -1.89 18.06
CA LYS A 65 14.72 -0.79 17.47
C LYS A 65 13.24 -0.99 17.65
N LYS A 66 12.72 -2.22 17.62
CA LYS A 66 11.31 -2.48 17.92
C LYS A 66 10.95 -2.07 19.36
N ARG A 67 11.77 -2.48 20.35
CA ARG A 67 11.55 -2.08 21.75
C ARG A 67 11.74 -0.59 21.99
N GLN A 68 12.63 0.06 21.24
CA GLN A 68 12.80 1.51 21.28
C GLN A 68 11.61 2.24 20.64
N ALA A 69 11.08 1.75 19.53
CA ALA A 69 9.89 2.29 18.88
C ALA A 69 8.66 2.18 19.80
N GLU A 70 8.45 1.03 20.46
CA GLU A 70 7.35 0.84 21.42
C GLU A 70 7.44 1.80 22.62
N ARG A 71 8.65 2.16 23.06
CA ARG A 71 8.84 3.19 24.11
C ARG A 71 8.55 4.58 23.54
N ALA A 72 9.11 4.89 22.38
CA ALA A 72 8.93 6.17 21.71
C ALA A 72 7.47 6.44 21.31
N GLU A 73 6.65 5.41 21.14
CA GLU A 73 5.21 5.52 20.83
C GLU A 73 4.37 5.93 22.06
N ARG A 74 4.88 5.68 23.27
CA ARG A 74 4.25 6.12 24.53
C ARG A 74 4.59 7.55 24.93
N ASP A 75 5.62 8.14 24.33
CA ASP A 75 6.04 9.50 24.64
C ASP A 75 5.06 10.52 24.01
N GLU A 76 4.46 11.37 24.84
CA GLU A 76 3.48 12.39 24.42
C GLU A 76 4.05 13.33 23.36
N ARG A 77 5.31 13.76 23.52
CA ARG A 77 6.01 14.59 22.53
C ARG A 77 6.07 13.91 21.17
N ASN A 78 6.32 12.62 21.16
CA ASN A 78 6.40 11.87 19.92
C ASN A 78 4.99 11.77 19.30
N GLN A 79 3.96 11.43 20.08
CA GLN A 79 2.58 11.42 19.58
C GLN A 79 2.18 12.74 18.89
N MET A 80 2.60 13.88 19.44
CA MET A 80 2.40 15.18 18.79
C MET A 80 3.14 15.31 17.46
N ILE A 81 4.40 14.88 17.38
CA ILE A 81 5.19 14.89 16.13
C ILE A 81 4.53 14.00 15.07
N TRP A 82 4.11 12.79 15.45
CA TRP A 82 3.44 11.86 14.55
C TRP A 82 2.10 12.38 14.07
N GLY A 83 1.32 13.05 14.94
CA GLY A 83 0.07 13.73 14.54
C GLY A 83 0.31 14.82 13.51
N LYS A 84 1.33 15.67 13.71
CA LYS A 84 1.72 16.71 12.73
C LYS A 84 2.21 16.09 11.42
N ALA A 85 3.02 15.03 11.49
CA ALA A 85 3.52 14.33 10.31
C ALA A 85 2.38 13.65 9.54
N ALA A 86 1.42 13.00 10.21
CA ALA A 86 0.25 12.41 9.60
C ALA A 86 -0.61 13.47 8.88
N TYR A 87 -0.81 14.63 9.51
CA TYR A 87 -1.54 15.73 8.89
C TYR A 87 -0.82 16.31 7.67
N PHE A 88 0.49 16.52 7.76
CA PHE A 88 1.30 16.99 6.62
C PHE A 88 1.31 15.99 5.47
N THR A 89 1.53 14.71 5.77
CA THR A 89 1.54 13.65 4.75
C THR A 89 0.17 13.45 4.10
N TRP A 90 -0.91 13.62 4.87
CA TRP A 90 -2.26 13.67 4.30
C TRP A 90 -2.40 14.77 3.25
N GLN A 91 -2.00 15.99 3.57
CA GLN A 91 -2.02 17.11 2.61
C GLN A 91 -1.11 16.85 1.41
N ALA A 92 0.11 16.38 1.63
CA ALA A 92 1.04 16.04 0.56
C ALA A 92 0.45 14.99 -0.39
N THR A 93 -0.27 14.00 0.14
CA THR A 93 -0.94 12.97 -0.65
C THR A 93 -2.00 13.55 -1.58
N LEU A 94 -2.74 14.58 -1.14
CA LEU A 94 -3.69 15.30 -2.01
C LEU A 94 -2.96 15.97 -3.19
N PHE A 95 -1.82 16.60 -2.94
CA PHE A 95 -0.99 17.19 -4.01
C PHE A 95 -0.42 16.14 -4.97
N PHE A 96 0.02 14.98 -4.45
CA PHE A 96 0.50 13.89 -5.30
C PHE A 96 -0.61 13.29 -6.16
N LEU A 97 -1.82 13.14 -5.62
CA LEU A 97 -2.98 12.69 -6.39
C LEU A 97 -3.38 13.71 -7.45
N LEU A 98 -3.32 15.01 -7.16
CA LEU A 98 -3.54 16.06 -8.15
C LEU A 98 -2.50 16.01 -9.28
N ALA A 99 -1.22 15.87 -8.93
CA ALA A 99 -0.16 15.73 -9.92
C ALA A 99 -0.37 14.48 -10.80
N ALA A 100 -0.74 13.35 -10.19
CA ALA A 100 -1.06 12.13 -10.92
C ALA A 100 -2.26 12.31 -11.86
N TYR A 101 -3.29 13.06 -11.45
CA TYR A 101 -4.43 13.40 -12.30
C TYR A 101 -3.99 14.21 -13.52
N ILE A 102 -3.20 15.27 -13.32
CA ILE A 102 -2.67 16.11 -14.40
C ILE A 102 -1.85 15.28 -15.39
N VAL A 103 -1.00 14.38 -14.90
CA VAL A 103 -0.23 13.47 -15.76
C VAL A 103 -1.17 12.58 -16.58
N MET A 104 -2.20 12.00 -15.97
CA MET A 104 -3.16 11.14 -16.68
C MET A 104 -3.98 11.92 -17.71
N ASP A 105 -4.30 13.19 -17.43
CA ASP A 105 -5.00 14.09 -18.33
C ASP A 105 -4.14 14.44 -19.56
N ILE A 106 -2.86 14.79 -19.35
CA ILE A 106 -1.88 15.01 -20.43
C ILE A 106 -1.75 13.76 -21.31
N LEU A 107 -1.75 12.57 -20.70
CA LEU A 107 -1.69 11.29 -21.41
C LEU A 107 -3.04 10.90 -22.07
N ALA A 108 -4.09 11.73 -21.96
CA ALA A 108 -5.45 11.45 -22.42
C ALA A 108 -5.99 10.08 -21.94
N CYS A 109 -5.56 9.65 -20.75
CA CYS A 109 -5.88 8.34 -20.19
C CYS A 109 -7.13 8.41 -19.32
N THR A 110 -8.31 8.31 -19.95
CA THR A 110 -9.61 8.34 -19.25
C THR A 110 -9.74 7.32 -18.12
N PRO A 111 -9.34 6.03 -18.25
CA PRO A 111 -9.41 5.11 -17.11
C PRO A 111 -8.44 5.47 -15.99
N GLY A 112 -7.26 6.03 -16.31
CA GLY A 112 -6.28 6.47 -15.32
C GLY A 112 -6.82 7.63 -14.47
N MET A 113 -7.45 8.61 -15.11
CA MET A 113 -8.10 9.73 -14.43
C MET A 113 -9.22 9.27 -13.48
N ILE A 114 -10.08 8.35 -13.93
CA ILE A 114 -11.16 7.79 -13.09
C ILE A 114 -10.60 7.10 -11.84
N VAL A 115 -9.52 6.32 -11.99
CA VAL A 115 -8.90 5.64 -10.85
C VAL A 115 -8.31 6.64 -9.85
N VAL A 116 -7.62 7.69 -10.32
CA VAL A 116 -7.07 8.72 -9.43
C VAL A 116 -8.19 9.43 -8.66
N LEU A 117 -9.30 9.78 -9.33
CA LEU A 117 -10.47 10.38 -8.69
C LEU A 117 -11.14 9.43 -7.68
N ALA A 118 -11.24 8.13 -8.01
CA ALA A 118 -11.79 7.13 -7.09
C ALA A 118 -10.93 6.99 -5.83
N VAL A 119 -9.60 6.97 -5.97
CA VAL A 119 -8.66 6.95 -4.83
C VAL A 119 -8.77 8.22 -3.98
N LEU A 120 -8.92 9.38 -4.62
CA LEU A 120 -9.14 10.65 -3.94
C LEU A 120 -10.43 10.63 -3.12
N LEU A 121 -11.55 10.21 -3.72
CA LEU A 121 -12.84 10.06 -3.04
C LEU A 121 -12.77 9.07 -1.87
N LEU A 122 -12.13 7.92 -2.07
CA LEU A 122 -11.96 6.93 -1.02
C LEU A 122 -11.11 7.48 0.14
N SER A 123 -10.09 8.29 -0.18
CA SER A 123 -9.29 8.99 0.82
C SER A 123 -10.18 9.96 1.63
N PHE A 124 -11.01 10.78 0.98
CA PHE A 124 -11.94 11.64 1.71
C PHE A 124 -12.94 10.88 2.58
N ILE A 125 -13.51 9.78 2.08
CA ILE A 125 -14.45 8.95 2.84
C ILE A 125 -13.76 8.34 4.07
N THR A 126 -12.55 7.82 3.93
CA THR A 126 -11.81 7.24 5.06
C THR A 126 -11.45 8.29 6.11
N TYR A 127 -11.09 9.51 5.70
CA TYR A 127 -10.89 10.62 6.62
C TYR A 127 -12.17 10.96 7.38
N LEU A 128 -13.30 11.13 6.70
CA LEU A 128 -14.58 11.45 7.33
C LEU A 128 -15.06 10.33 8.26
N ALA A 129 -14.86 9.07 7.88
CA ALA A 129 -15.20 7.93 8.72
C ALA A 129 -14.32 7.90 9.98
N ALA A 130 -13.02 8.17 9.84
CA ALA A 130 -12.10 8.24 10.96
C ALA A 130 -12.46 9.38 11.90
N THR A 131 -12.71 10.59 11.41
CA THR A 131 -13.09 11.74 12.27
C THR A 131 -14.38 11.47 13.03
N ARG A 132 -15.42 10.95 12.36
CA ARG A 132 -16.68 10.53 12.99
C ARG A 132 -16.49 9.45 14.06
N PHE A 133 -15.55 8.52 13.85
CA PHE A 133 -15.25 7.46 14.81
C PHE A 133 -14.52 8.01 16.05
N TYR A 134 -13.53 8.87 15.85
CA TYR A 134 -12.77 9.46 16.95
C TYR A 134 -13.61 10.46 17.77
N GLU A 135 -14.47 11.26 17.11
CA GLU A 135 -15.42 12.16 17.78
C GLU A 135 -16.42 11.42 18.69
N LYS A 136 -16.80 10.18 18.36
CA LYS A 136 -17.69 9.39 19.21
C LYS A 136 -16.98 8.72 20.39
N ARG A 137 -15.65 8.63 20.34
CA ARG A 137 -14.84 7.83 21.26
C ARG A 137 -14.11 8.68 22.30
N TYR A 138 -13.83 9.94 21.98
CA TYR A 138 -13.15 10.93 22.82
C TYR A 138 -14.03 12.17 22.93
#